data_AF-A7XZP8-F1
#
_entry.id   AF-A7XZP8-F1
#
_cell.length_a   1.000
_cell.length_b   1.000
_cell.length_c   1.000
_cell.angle_alpha   90.00
_cell.angle_beta   90.00
_cell.angle_gamma   90.00
#
_symmetry.space_group_name_H-M   'P 1'
#
loop_
_entity.id
_entity.type
_entity.pdbx_description
1 polymer ?
#
loop_
_entity_poly.entity_id
_entity_poly.type
_entity_poly.pdbx_seq_one_letter_code
_entity_poly.pdbx_strand_id
1 'polypeptide(L)' 'TASKYISKLVGRELVVRDANRFHHILDGI' A
#
# COMPACT_ATOMS: atom_id res chain seq x y z
N THR A 1 9.37 3.00 2.87
CA THR A 1 8.88 4.37 3.11
C THR A 1 8.85 5.28 1.88
N ALA A 2 8.87 4.76 0.64
CA ALA A 2 8.60 5.58 -0.56
C ALA A 2 7.28 5.20 -1.23
N SER A 3 7.06 3.91 -1.44
CA SER A 3 5.87 3.33 -2.09
C SER A 3 4.55 3.73 -1.41
N LYS A 4 4.56 3.84 -0.07
CA LYS A 4 3.40 4.23 0.74
C LYS A 4 2.97 5.69 0.49
N TYR A 5 3.94 6.61 0.41
CA TYR A 5 3.66 8.02 0.10
C TYR A 5 3.23 8.22 -1.35
N ILE A 6 3.82 7.46 -2.28
CA ILE A 6 3.43 7.49 -3.69
C ILE A 6 1.99 6.98 -3.86
N SER A 7 1.63 5.87 -3.20
CA SER A 7 0.26 5.36 -3.19
C SER A 7 -0.74 6.40 -2.71
N LYS A 8 -0.44 7.10 -1.59
CA LYS A 8 -1.25 8.20 -1.07
C LYS A 8 -1.34 9.39 -2.04
N LEU A 9 -0.23 9.78 -2.66
CA LEU A 9 -0.17 10.91 -3.59
C LEU A 9 -1.01 10.67 -4.86
N VAL A 10 -0.98 9.44 -5.38
CA VAL A 10 -1.66 9.07 -6.63
C VAL A 10 -3.08 8.55 -6.37
N GLY A 11 -3.51 8.45 -5.11
CA GLY A 11 -4.85 7.97 -4.74
C GLY A 11 -5.09 6.51 -5.13
N ARG A 12 -4.05 5.67 -5.06
CA ARG A 12 -4.12 4.25 -5.43
C ARG A 12 -3.94 3.38 -4.21
N GLU A 13 -4.72 2.30 -4.13
CA GLU A 13 -4.56 1.26 -3.13
C GLU A 13 -3.21 0.54 -3.29
N LEU A 14 -2.51 0.34 -2.17
CA LEU A 14 -1.28 -0.45 -2.13
C LEU A 14 -1.60 -1.84 -1.60
N VAL A 15 -1.49 -2.86 -2.44
CA VAL A 15 -1.66 -4.26 -2.05
C VAL A 15 -0.28 -4.89 -1.86
N VAL A 16 0.01 -5.35 -0.64
CA VAL A 16 1.28 -5.99 -0.28
C VAL A 16 1.02 -7.45 0.05
N ARG A 17 1.82 -8.37 -0.50
CA ARG A 17 1.73 -9.79 -0.17
C ARG A 17 2.92 -10.21 0.68
N ASP A 18 2.66 -10.93 1.76
CA ASP A 18 3.66 -11.71 2.47
C ASP A 18 3.47 -13.22 2.25
N ALA A 19 4.18 -14.05 3.01
CA ALA A 19 4.21 -15.50 2.84
C ALA A 19 2.82 -16.15 2.66
N ASN A 20 1.80 -15.69 3.39
CA ASN A 20 0.47 -16.32 3.35
C ASN A 20 -0.69 -15.32 3.26
N ARG A 21 -0.42 -14.00 3.23
CA ARG A 21 -1.49 -13.00 3.32
C ARG A 21 -1.28 -11.81 2.39
N PHE A 22 -2.39 -11.28 1.89
CA PHE A 22 -2.45 -9.97 1.26
C PHE A 22 -2.89 -8.92 2.29
N HIS A 23 -2.19 -7.79 2.27
CA HIS A 23 -2.43 -6.60 3.06
C HIS A 23 -2.86 -5.49 2.12
N HIS A 24 -4.09 -5.05 2.31
CA HIS A 24 -4.66 -3.92 1.60
C HIS A 24 -4.39 -2.67 2.43
N ILE A 25 -3.59 -1.75 1.89
CA ILE A 25 -3.24 -0.49 2.54
C ILE A 25 -3.92 0.62 1.76
N LEU A 26 -4.94 1.20 2.39
CA LEU A 26 -5.66 2.37 1.92
C LEU A 26 -4.97 3.61 2.50
N ASP A 27 -4.73 4.62 1.66
CA ASP A 27 -4.26 5.97 2.05
C ASP A 27 -2.94 6.07 2.84
N GLY A 28 -2.19 4.96 2.91
CA GLY A 28 -0.78 4.99 3.26
C GLY A 28 -0.45 5.19 4.74
N ILE A 29 -1.29 4.74 5.69
CA ILE A 29 -0.95 4.63 7.12
C ILE A 29 -1.14 3.21 7.64
#